data_AF-A0A372I9J0-F1
#
_entry.id   AF-A0A372I9J0-F1
#
_cell.length_a   1.000
_cell.length_b   1.000
_cell.length_c   1.000
_cell.angle_alpha   90.00
_cell.angle_beta   90.00
_cell.angle_gamma   90.00
#
_symmetry.space_group_name_H-M   'P 1'
#
loop_
_entity.id
_entity.type
_entity.pdbx_description
1 polymer ?
#
loop_
_entity_poly.entity_id
_entity_poly.type
_entity_poly.pdbx_seq_one_letter_code
_entity_poly.pdbx_strand_id
1 'polypeptide(L)'
;MSVEDVIERAFTYFEQYVARDKTNFNHVLLEAFEADGDDWIVTIGFDEGRFKERSSTLNFGESITEPIREIRHIHVSGKDGSLKRIS
;
A
#
# COMPACT_ATOMS: atom_id res chain seq x y z
N MET A 1 -13.32 4.76 17.90
CA MET A 1 -12.09 5.12 17.19
C MET A 1 -12.50 5.91 15.95
N SER A 2 -11.77 6.97 15.61
CA SER A 2 -12.08 7.75 14.40
C SER A 2 -11.56 7.03 13.14
N VAL A 3 -12.03 7.45 11.97
CA VAL A 3 -11.51 6.94 10.68
C VAL A 3 -10.04 7.37 10.51
N GLU A 4 -9.72 8.59 10.93
CA GLU A 4 -8.39 9.16 10.91
C GLU A 4 -7.41 8.33 11.74
N ASP A 5 -7.80 7.91 12.95
CA ASP A 5 -6.98 7.07 13.83
C ASP A 5 -6.66 5.71 13.18
N VAL A 6 -7.63 5.14 12.45
CA VAL A 6 -7.47 3.85 11.77
C VAL A 6 -6.45 3.97 10.64
N ILE A 7 -6.58 5.01 9.82
CA ILE A 7 -5.67 5.29 8.71
C ILE A 7 -4.27 5.54 9.26
N GLU A 8 -4.12 6.40 10.28
CA GLU A 8 -2.83 6.72 10.89
C GLU A 8 -2.13 5.48 11.44
N ARG A 9 -2.87 4.59 12.12
CA ARG A 9 -2.33 3.32 12.63
C ARG A 9 -1.85 2.40 11.50
N ALA A 10 -2.61 2.32 10.41
CA ALA A 10 -2.23 1.50 9.27
C ALA A 10 -0.96 2.04 8.59
N PHE A 11 -0.86 3.34 8.38
CA PHE A 11 0.36 3.97 7.82
C PHE A 11 1.56 3.82 8.75
N THR A 12 1.38 4.00 10.06
CA THR A 12 2.43 3.77 11.05
C THR A 12 2.94 2.33 11.00
N TYR A 13 2.03 1.35 10.89
CA TYR A 13 2.43 -0.05 10.73
C TYR A 13 3.19 -0.29 9.42
N PHE A 14 2.70 0.27 8.32
CA PHE A 14 3.36 0.18 7.03
C PHE A 14 4.79 0.70 7.12
N GLU A 15 5.01 1.88 7.70
CA GLU A 15 6.34 2.45 7.89
C GLU A 15 7.23 1.57 8.78
N GLN A 16 6.69 1.11 9.91
CA GLN A 16 7.46 0.36 10.91
C GLN A 16 7.83 -1.06 10.50
N TYR A 17 7.02 -1.73 9.67
CA TYR A 17 7.15 -3.17 9.41
C TYR A 17 7.24 -3.53 7.94
N VAL A 18 6.66 -2.73 7.04
CA VAL A 18 6.72 -2.98 5.59
C VAL A 18 7.84 -2.17 4.94
N ALA A 19 8.02 -0.91 5.36
CA ALA A 19 9.06 0.00 4.85
C ALA A 19 10.37 -0.03 5.65
N ARG A 20 10.40 -0.75 6.79
CA ARG A 20 11.50 -0.75 7.76
C ARG A 20 12.90 -0.89 7.15
N ASP A 21 13.03 -1.74 6.14
CA ASP A 21 14.31 -2.08 5.51
C ASP A 21 14.42 -1.55 4.06
N LYS A 22 13.44 -0.76 3.60
CA LYS A 22 13.32 -0.31 2.21
C LYS A 22 13.54 1.19 2.13
N THR A 23 14.68 1.60 1.60
CA THR A 23 15.07 3.02 1.51
C THR A 23 14.29 3.81 0.45
N ASN A 24 13.62 3.15 -0.49
CA ASN A 24 13.05 3.77 -1.69
C ASN A 24 11.63 3.31 -2.03
N PHE A 25 10.69 3.38 -1.07
CA PHE A 25 9.28 3.35 -1.44
C PHE A 25 8.85 4.73 -1.93
N ASN A 26 8.39 4.80 -3.18
CA ASN A 26 7.86 6.02 -3.78
C ASN A 26 6.35 5.94 -3.93
N HIS A 27 5.68 7.09 -4.05
CA HIS A 27 4.23 7.19 -4.31
C HIS A 27 3.36 6.34 -3.35
N VAL A 28 3.69 6.41 -2.05
CA VAL A 28 2.91 5.78 -0.98
C VAL A 28 1.59 6.55 -0.83
N LEU A 29 0.46 5.88 -1.08
CA LEU A 29 -0.87 6.49 -1.11
C LEU A 29 -1.91 5.55 -0.49
N LEU A 30 -2.97 6.14 0.07
CA LEU A 30 -4.18 5.41 0.45
C LEU A 30 -4.97 5.11 -0.82
N GLU A 31 -5.09 3.82 -1.16
CA GLU A 31 -5.79 3.33 -2.36
C GLU A 31 -7.26 3.04 -2.08
N ALA A 32 -7.54 2.44 -0.92
CA ALA A 32 -8.91 2.10 -0.52
C ALA A 32 -9.05 2.09 0.99
N PHE A 33 -10.27 2.37 1.45
CA PHE A 33 -10.64 2.31 2.85
C PHE A 33 -12.06 1.76 2.95
N GLU A 34 -12.19 0.58 3.56
CA GLU A 34 -13.43 -0.19 3.58
C GLU A 34 -13.73 -0.68 5.00
N ALA A 35 -15.02 -0.66 5.37
CA ALA A 35 -15.48 -1.29 6.60
C ALA A 35 -15.66 -2.80 6.36
N ASP A 36 -15.21 -3.62 7.31
CA ASP A 36 -15.36 -5.08 7.32
C ASP A 36 -15.97 -5.51 8.65
N GLY A 37 -17.30 -5.45 8.72
CA GLY A 37 -18.04 -5.64 9.96
C GLY A 37 -17.70 -4.56 11.00
N ASP A 38 -17.18 -4.98 12.16
CA ASP A 38 -16.68 -4.08 13.20
C ASP A 38 -15.21 -3.67 12.97
N ASP A 39 -14.57 -4.17 11.91
CA ASP A 39 -13.17 -3.90 11.57
C ASP A 39 -13.07 -3.00 10.33
N TRP A 40 -11.83 -2.64 9.99
CA TRP A 40 -11.50 -1.81 8.83
C TRP A 40 -10.39 -2.44 8.00
N ILE A 41 -10.49 -2.30 6.69
CA ILE A 41 -9.45 -2.66 5.73
C ILE A 41 -8.88 -1.37 5.15
N VAL A 42 -7.60 -1.13 5.42
CA VAL A 42 -6.84 0.00 4.86
C VAL A 42 -5.92 -0.54 3.78
N THR A 43 -6.09 -0.06 2.55
CA THR A 43 -5.29 -0.49 1.40
C THR A 43 -4.28 0.60 1.05
N ILE A 44 -2.99 0.28 1.17
CA ILE A 44 -1.88 1.20 0.89
C ILE A 44 -1.16 0.74 -0.38
N GLY A 45 -1.06 1.64 -1.35
CA GLY A 45 -0.32 1.44 -2.59
C GLY A 45 1.05 2.13 -2.54
N PHE A 46 2.10 1.51 -3.07
CA PHE A 46 3.45 2.07 -3.11
C PHE A 46 4.28 1.45 -4.25
N ASP A 47 5.36 2.13 -4.65
CA ASP A 47 6.28 1.64 -5.69
C ASP A 47 7.60 1.19 -5.05
N GLU A 48 8.04 -0.04 -5.31
CA GLU A 48 9.30 -0.61 -4.77
C GLU A 48 10.54 -0.25 -5.63
N GLY A 49 10.44 0.72 -6.54
CA GLY A 49 11.54 1.03 -7.47
C GLY A 49 11.83 -0.10 -8.48
N ARG A 50 10.92 -1.07 -8.60
CA ARG A 50 10.90 -2.04 -9.70
C ARG A 50 10.16 -1.44 -10.87
N PHE A 51 10.70 -1.62 -12.07
CA PHE A 51 10.10 -1.11 -13.30
C PHE A 51 9.81 -2.27 -14.24
N LYS A 52 8.69 -2.17 -14.97
CA LYS A 52 8.32 -3.09 -16.04
C LYS A 52 8.57 -2.40 -17.37
N GLU A 53 9.27 -3.08 -18.29
CA GLU A 53 9.35 -2.63 -19.67
C GLU A 53 8.01 -2.84 -20.37
N ARG A 54 7.45 -1.75 -20.90
CA ARG A 54 6.28 -1.78 -21.77
C ARG A 54 6.78 -1.75 -23.21
N SER A 55 6.77 -2.89 -23.90
CA SER A 55 7.08 -2.93 -25.33
C SER A 55 5.97 -2.19 -26.09
N SER A 56 6.23 -0.96 -26.53
CA SER A 56 5.34 -0.29 -27.46
C SER A 56 5.42 -1.02 -28.81
N THR A 57 4.30 -1.58 -29.27
CA THR A 57 4.23 -2.27 -30.57
C THR A 57 4.23 -1.31 -31.75
N LEU A 58 4.40 0.00 -31.51
CA LEU A 58 4.13 1.05 -32.49
C LEU A 58 5.29 2.03 -32.75
N ASN A 59 6.34 2.06 -31.93
CA ASN A 59 7.52 2.91 -32.19
C ASN A 59 8.82 2.13 -31.98
N PHE A 60 9.59 1.96 -33.05
CA PHE A 60 10.96 1.47 -33.03
C PHE A 60 11.83 2.42 -32.19
N GLY A 61 12.20 2.01 -30.97
CA GLY A 61 13.39 2.53 -30.28
C GLY A 61 13.24 3.02 -28.83
N GLU A 62 12.03 3.25 -28.31
CA GLU A 62 11.87 3.74 -26.93
C GLU A 62 11.23 2.66 -26.03
N SER A 63 12.04 2.09 -25.13
CA SER A 63 11.56 1.28 -24.02
C SER A 63 10.97 2.20 -22.95
N ILE A 64 9.65 2.28 -22.86
CA ILE A 64 8.99 2.97 -21.76
C ILE A 64 9.01 2.03 -20.54
N THR A 65 9.63 2.48 -19.45
CA THR A 65 9.63 1.77 -18.17
C THR A 65 8.56 2.36 -17.25
N GLU A 66 7.66 1.52 -16.74
CA GLU A 66 6.61 1.92 -15.80
C GLU A 66 6.91 1.33 -14.41
N PRO A 67 6.78 2.10 -13.30
CA PRO A 67 6.97 1.55 -11.97
C PRO A 67 5.91 0.48 -11.67
N ILE A 68 6.34 -0.62 -11.04
CA ILE A 68 5.45 -1.67 -10.57
C ILE A 68 4.85 -1.21 -9.24
N ARG A 69 3.55 -0.94 -9.27
CA ARG A 69 2.77 -0.59 -8.09
C ARG A 69 2.45 -1.83 -7.27
N GLU A 70 2.81 -1.79 -6.00
CA GLU A 70 2.45 -2.79 -5.00
C GLU A 70 1.30 -2.30 -4.12
N ILE A 71 0.57 -3.28 -3.58
CA ILE A 71 -0.57 -3.05 -2.71
C ILE A 71 -0.36 -3.85 -1.42
N ARG A 72 -0.71 -3.26 -0.28
CA ARG A 72 -0.79 -3.94 1.02
C ARG A 72 -2.12 -3.61 1.70
N HIS A 73 -2.75 -4.66 2.19
CA HIS A 73 -4.01 -4.60 2.93
C HIS A 73 -3.68 -4.73 4.40
N ILE A 74 -4.12 -3.77 5.20
CA ILE A 74 -3.91 -3.72 6.64
C ILE A 74 -5.27 -3.76 7.31
N HIS A 75 -5.50 -4.81 8.09
CA HIS A 75 -6.75 -4.99 8.82
C HIS A 75 -6.62 -4.41 10.22
N VAL A 76 -7.52 -3.51 10.57
CA VAL A 76 -7.52 -2.78 11.84
C VAL A 76 -8.83 -3.07 12.58
N SER A 77 -8.71 -3.56 13.80
CA SER A 77 -9.84 -3.83 14.69
C SER A 77 -10.55 -2.53 15.08
N GLY A 78 -11.85 -2.39 14.82
CA GLY A 78 -12.60 -1.18 15.23
C GLY A 78 -12.82 -1.10 16.74
N LYS A 79 -12.64 -2.21 17.47
CA LYS A 79 -12.79 -2.29 18.93
C LYS A 79 -11.63 -1.64 19.69
N ASP A 80 -10.40 -1.90 19.27
CA ASP A 80 -9.18 -1.54 20.01
C ASP A 80 -8.05 -1.00 19.13
N GLY A 81 -8.25 -0.91 17.81
CA GLY A 81 -7.24 -0.45 16.86
C GLY A 81 -6.06 -1.42 16.72
N SER A 82 -6.22 -2.67 17.16
CA SER A 82 -5.21 -3.72 16.98
C SER A 82 -5.15 -4.17 15.52
N LEU A 83 -3.95 -4.54 15.06
CA LEU A 83 -3.74 -5.00 13.70
C LEU A 83 -3.97 -6.51 13.64
N LYS A 84 -4.84 -6.94 12.72
CA LYS A 84 -5.12 -8.35 12.52
C LYS A 84 -4.25 -8.89 11.39
N ARG A 85 -3.59 -10.02 11.66
CA ARG A 85 -2.96 -10.80 10.61
C ARG A 85 -4.07 -11.55 9.87
N ILE A 86 -4.13 -11.39 8.54
CA ILE A 86 -4.95 -12.26 7.70
C ILE A 86 -4.32 -13.65 7.78
N SER A 87 -5.05 -14.60 8.38
CA SER A 87 -4.73 -16.03 8.38
C SER A 87 -5.22 -16.68 7.10
#